data_AF-A0A951CB37-F1
#
_entry.id   AF-A0A951CB37-F1
#
_cell.length_a   1.000
_cell.length_b   1.000
_cell.length_c   1.000
_cell.angle_alpha   90.00
_cell.angle_beta   90.00
_cell.angle_gamma   90.00
#
_symmetry.space_group_name_H-M   'P 1'
#
loop_
_entity.id
_entity.type
_entity.pdbx_description
1 polymer ?
#
loop_
_entity_poly.entity_id
_entity_poly.type
_entity_poly.pdbx_seq_one_letter_code
_entity_poly.pdbx_strand_id
1 'polypeptide(L)' 'MALQFTTSYLTDSLSLFRYYKRLADRAIEQVEDEALYAALDPEANSIAVIMKHMAGNL' A
#
# COMPACT_ATOMS: atom_id res chain seq x y z
N MET A 1 13.77 -11.06 2.76
CA MET A 1 14.57 -10.23 1.83
C MET A 1 15.88 -9.98 2.52
N ALA A 2 16.99 -10.48 1.98
CA ALA A 2 18.30 -10.17 2.58
C ALA A 2 18.50 -8.65 2.48
N LEU A 3 18.84 -8.00 3.59
CA LEU A 3 19.13 -6.57 3.61
C LEU A 3 20.46 -6.37 2.87
N GLN A 4 20.38 -5.81 1.65
CA GLN A 4 21.57 -5.43 0.89
C GLN A 4 21.91 -4.00 1.25
N PHE A 5 23.12 -3.77 1.77
CA PHE A 5 23.63 -2.42 1.96
C PHE A 5 23.92 -1.80 0.58
N THR A 6 23.31 -0.65 0.30
CA THR A 6 23.61 0.15 -0.88
C THR A 6 23.93 1.58 -0.46
N THR A 7 24.68 2.31 -1.30
CA THR A 7 24.87 3.76 -1.16
C THR A 7 23.96 4.54 -2.10
N SER A 8 23.04 3.86 -2.80
CA SER A 8 22.18 4.42 -3.82
C SER A 8 20.77 4.64 -3.27
N TYR A 9 20.48 5.89 -2.92
CA TYR A 9 19.16 6.29 -2.42
C TYR A 9 18.00 5.85 -3.33
N LEU A 10 18.17 5.98 -4.65
CA LEU A 10 17.15 5.57 -5.62
C LEU A 10 16.91 4.06 -5.58
N THR A 11 17.97 3.27 -5.48
CA THR A 11 17.88 1.80 -5.43
C THR A 11 17.15 1.34 -4.17
N ASP A 12 17.48 1.94 -3.03
CA ASP A 12 16.84 1.63 -1.74
C ASP A 12 15.36 2.04 -1.75
N SER A 13 15.06 3.25 -2.24
CA SER A 13 13.69 3.77 -2.32
C SER A 13 12.80 2.90 -3.21
N LEU A 14 13.30 2.48 -4.38
CA LEU A 14 12.56 1.58 -5.27
C LEU A 14 12.32 0.21 -4.64
N SER A 15 13.30 -0.31 -3.90
CA SER A 15 13.19 -1.61 -3.23
C SER A 15 12.11 -1.57 -2.14
N LEU A 16 12.10 -0.53 -1.32
CA LEU A 16 11.08 -0.32 -0.29
C LEU A 16 9.70 -0.07 -0.89
N PHE A 17 9.59 0.74 -1.95
CA PHE A 17 8.34 0.98 -2.64
C PHE A 17 7.70 -0.32 -3.14
N ARG A 18 8.47 -1.17 -3.82
CA ARG A 18 8.00 -2.49 -4.29
C ARG A 18 7.66 -3.44 -3.15
N TYR A 19 8.37 -3.34 -2.03
CA TYR A 19 8.06 -4.12 -0.83
C TYR A 19 6.69 -3.72 -0.26
N TYR A 20 6.45 -2.42 -0.03
CA TYR A 20 5.17 -1.94 0.49
C TYR A 20 4.01 -2.18 -0.48
N LYS A 21 4.22 -2.04 -1.80
CA LYS A 21 3.19 -2.42 -2.77
C LYS A 21 2.77 -3.88 -2.60
N ARG A 22 3.72 -4.81 -2.50
CA ARG A 22 3.41 -6.24 -2.29
C ARG A 22 2.69 -6.50 -0.98
N LEU A 23 3.00 -5.76 0.08
CA LEU A 23 2.26 -5.86 1.34
C LEU A 23 0.82 -5.39 1.18
N ALA A 24 0.60 -4.25 0.52
CA ALA A 24 -0.73 -3.71 0.25
C ALA A 24 -1.56 -4.67 -0.62
N ASP A 25 -0.98 -5.19 -1.70
CA ASP A 25 -1.63 -6.16 -2.59
C ASP A 25 -2.10 -7.39 -1.78
N ARG A 26 -1.21 -7.98 -0.97
CA ARG A 26 -1.52 -9.14 -0.13
C ARG A 26 -2.51 -8.84 0.99
N ALA A 27 -2.55 -7.61 1.50
CA ALA A 27 -3.52 -7.21 2.51
C ALA A 27 -4.92 -7.11 1.90
N ILE A 28 -5.03 -6.55 0.68
CA ILE A 28 -6.30 -6.42 -0.03
C ILE A 28 -6.87 -7.78 -0.43
N GLU A 29 -6.02 -8.73 -0.83
CA GLU A 29 -6.44 -10.12 -1.13
C GLU A 29 -7.12 -10.83 0.05
N GLN A 30 -6.98 -10.34 1.28
CA GLN A 30 -7.60 -10.90 2.48
C GLN A 30 -8.93 -10.24 2.86
N VAL A 31 -9.39 -9.25 2.08
CA VAL A 31 -10.57 -8.43 2.39
C VAL A 31 -11.67 -8.72 1.38
N GLU A 32 -12.88 -9.02 1.87
CA GLU A 32 -14.07 -9.18 1.03
C GLU A 32 -14.44 -7.86 0.33
N ASP A 33 -15.00 -7.94 -0.87
CA ASP A 33 -15.27 -6.76 -1.72
C ASP A 33 -16.11 -5.69 -1.01
N GLU A 34 -17.13 -6.08 -0.25
CA GLU A 34 -17.99 -5.14 0.48
C GLU A 34 -17.21 -4.38 1.57
N ALA A 35 -16.24 -5.05 2.20
CA ALA A 35 -15.42 -4.46 3.26
C ALA A 35 -14.41 -3.45 2.71
N LEU A 36 -14.08 -3.48 1.42
CA LEU A 36 -13.23 -2.46 0.79
C LEU A 36 -13.85 -1.06 0.84
N TYR A 37 -15.19 -0.99 0.86
CA TYR A 37 -15.95 0.25 0.85
C TYR A 37 -16.39 0.70 2.26
N ALA A 38 -16.15 -0.09 3.29
CA ALA A 38 -16.52 0.24 4.66
C ALA A 38 -15.66 1.40 5.21
N ALA A 39 -16.30 2.38 5.83
CA ALA A 39 -15.65 3.39 6.66
C ALA A 39 -15.86 3.02 8.13
N LEU A 40 -14.78 2.94 8.90
CA LEU A 40 -14.82 2.54 10.32
C LEU A 40 -15.32 3.67 11.25
N ASP A 41 -15.25 4.91 10.77
CA ASP A 41 -15.66 6.13 11.46
C ASP A 41 -16.11 7.18 10.42
N PRO A 42 -17.00 8.13 10.75
CA PRO A 42 -17.45 9.17 9.80
C PRO A 42 -16.33 10.02 9.19
N GLU A 43 -15.18 10.16 9.85
CA GLU A 43 -14.03 10.92 9.34
C GLU A 43 -12.98 10.04 8.63
N ALA A 44 -13.16 8.72 8.64
CA ALA A 44 -12.21 7.78 8.05
C ALA A 44 -12.48 7.52 6.56
N ASN A 45 -11.40 7.44 5.78
CA ASN A 45 -11.47 6.92 4.42
C ASN A 45 -11.58 5.39 4.42
N SER A 46 -12.39 4.84 3.52
CA SER A 46 -12.40 3.40 3.25
C SER A 46 -11.13 2.96 2.53
N ILE A 47 -10.86 1.65 2.53
CA ILE A 47 -9.72 1.06 1.83
C ILE A 47 -9.74 1.45 0.34
N ALA A 48 -10.91 1.39 -0.30
CA ALA A 48 -11.09 1.76 -1.70
C ALA A 48 -10.70 3.22 -1.99
N VAL A 49 -11.08 4.15 -1.10
CA VAL A 49 -10.71 5.57 -1.24
C VAL A 49 -9.21 5.75 -1.08
N ILE A 50 -8.60 5.15 -0.05
CA ILE A 50 -7.15 5.20 0.16
C ILE A 50 -6.41 4.67 -1.08
N MET A 51 -6.79 3.51 -1.59
CA MET A 51 -6.14 2.91 -2.77
C MET A 51 -6.28 3.76 -4.03
N LYS A 52 -7.41 4.46 -4.21
CA LYS A 52 -7.59 5.40 -5.31
C LYS A 52 -6.60 6.57 -5.23
N HIS A 53 -6.33 7.09 -4.04
CA HIS A 53 -5.31 8.13 -3.84
C HIS A 53 -3.91 7.59 -4.17
N MET A 54 -3.55 6.42 -3.62
CA MET A 54 -2.25 5.77 -3.86
C MET A 54 -1.99 5.51 -5.35
N ALA A 55 -3.01 5.08 -6.10
CA ALA A 55 -2.88 4.74 -7.53
C ALA A 55 -2.88 5.98 -8.44
N GLY A 56 -3.45 7.10 -7.98
CA GLY A 56 -3.49 8.35 -8.74
C GLY A 56 -2.14 9.05 -8.74
N ASN A 57 -1.75 9.61 -7.59
CA ASN A 57 -0.50 10.36 -7.44
C ASN A 57 0.08 10.34 -6.03
N LEU A 58 -0.57 9.63 -5.09
CA LEU A 58 -0.54 9.96 -3.66
C LEU A 58 -1.11 11.39 -3.43
#